data_AF-B4FX71-F1
#
_entry.id   AF-B4FX71-F1
#
_cell.length_a   1.000
_cell.length_b   1.000
_cell.length_c   1.000
_cell.angle_alpha   90.00
_cell.angle_beta   90.00
_cell.angle_gamma   90.00
#
_symmetry.space_group_name_H-M   'P 1'
#
loop_
_entity.id
_entity.type
_entity.pdbx_description
1 polymer ?
#
loop_
_entity_poly.entity_id
_entity_poly.type
_entity_poly.pdbx_seq_one_letter_code
_entity_poly.pdbx_strand_id
1 'polypeptide(L)'
;MDPRGVLCSCGRLCRGAATQQQQGEEPDPDPTCGSVEDVLAVLRDDYRRAYFLTGDFTPGIYTEDCLFEDPTIKFRGLSRYSQNLGLLVPFFDSPSLELENIEKGSRAETKFVKATWKLRFIFKLQKDVSEASMEAAGRDRREHDV
;
A
#
# COMPACT_ATOMS: atom_id res chain seq x y z
N MET A 1 9.62 11.98 -7.89
CA MET A 1 9.24 11.87 -6.47
C MET A 1 10.37 11.12 -5.79
N ASP A 2 11.02 11.71 -4.78
CA ASP A 2 12.09 11.07 -4.01
C ASP A 2 11.45 10.46 -2.74
N PRO A 3 11.22 9.14 -2.69
CA PRO A 3 10.59 8.51 -1.55
C PRO A 3 11.70 8.21 -0.55
N ARG A 4 11.92 9.15 0.37
CA ARG A 4 12.83 8.93 1.49
C ARG A 4 12.26 7.85 2.41
N GLY A 5 12.71 6.63 2.17
CA GLY A 5 13.05 5.61 3.16
C GLY A 5 11.96 5.19 4.15
N VAL A 6 11.47 3.96 3.98
CA VAL A 6 10.83 3.19 5.05
C VAL A 6 11.87 2.98 6.16
N LEU A 7 11.65 3.59 7.33
CA LEU A 7 12.43 3.35 8.53
C LEU A 7 11.91 2.04 9.18
N CYS A 8 12.59 0.92 8.92
CA CYS A 8 12.27 -0.36 9.57
C CYS A 8 13.12 -0.51 10.84
N SER A 9 12.54 -0.21 12.00
CA SER A 9 13.14 -0.56 13.29
C SER A 9 12.70 -1.98 13.66
N CYS A 10 13.48 -2.98 13.25
CA CYS A 10 13.26 -4.37 13.63
C CYS A 10 13.62 -4.56 15.12
N GLY A 11 12.60 -4.63 15.98
CA GLY A 11 12.72 -4.66 17.44
C GLY A 11 12.14 -5.91 18.10
N ARG A 12 11.96 -7.03 17.38
CA ARG A 12 11.40 -8.26 17.97
C ARG A 12 12.45 -9.37 18.00
N LEU A 13 12.86 -9.71 19.22
CA LEU A 13 13.89 -10.69 19.56
C LEU A 13 13.34 -12.12 19.38
N CYS A 14 13.90 -12.91 18.46
CA CYS A 14 13.60 -14.33 18.34
C CYS A 14 14.19 -15.08 19.54
N ARG A 15 13.33 -15.71 20.37
CA ARG A 15 13.76 -16.79 21.28
C ARG A 15 13.62 -18.12 20.55
N GLY A 16 14.71 -18.88 20.47
CA GLY A 16 14.66 -20.28 20.07
C GLY A 16 14.47 -21.20 21.27
N ALA A 17 13.59 -22.18 21.15
CA ALA A 17 13.80 -23.62 21.46
C ALA A 17 12.49 -24.42 21.54
N ALA A 18 12.46 -25.50 20.74
CA ALA A 18 11.69 -26.76 20.75
C ALA A 18 10.58 -27.05 21.79
N THR A 19 9.39 -27.48 21.31
CA THR A 19 8.76 -28.83 21.48
C THR A 19 7.21 -28.84 21.42
N GLN A 20 6.68 -29.61 20.44
CA GLN A 20 5.42 -30.39 20.28
C GLN A 20 3.98 -29.82 20.45
N GLN A 21 3.22 -30.04 19.35
CA GLN A 21 1.81 -30.49 19.16
C GLN A 21 0.60 -29.58 19.50
N GLN A 22 -0.12 -29.12 18.47
CA GLN A 22 -1.52 -29.48 18.10
C GLN A 22 -2.03 -28.66 16.90
N GLN A 23 -2.83 -29.31 16.04
CA GLN A 23 -3.38 -28.80 14.77
C GLN A 23 -4.59 -27.87 15.00
N GLY A 24 -4.47 -26.66 14.47
CA GLY A 24 -5.54 -25.76 14.07
C GLY A 24 -5.01 -24.99 12.86
N GLU A 25 -5.77 -24.92 11.78
CA GLU A 25 -5.40 -24.20 10.55
C GLU A 25 -5.40 -22.69 10.87
N GLU A 26 -4.25 -22.22 11.34
CA GLU A 26 -3.91 -20.81 11.58
C GLU A 26 -3.45 -20.18 10.26
N PRO A 27 -3.74 -18.89 10.03
CA PRO A 27 -3.24 -18.21 8.83
C PRO A 27 -1.71 -18.27 8.83
N ASP A 28 -1.16 -18.55 7.65
CA ASP A 28 0.28 -18.69 7.36
C ASP A 28 1.09 -17.70 8.22
N PRO A 29 2.14 -18.14 8.94
CA PRO A 29 2.89 -17.27 9.82
C PRO A 29 3.47 -16.13 8.99
N ASP A 30 3.00 -14.92 9.33
CA ASP A 30 3.48 -13.64 8.78
C ASP A 30 5.01 -13.70 8.63
N PRO A 31 5.57 -13.52 7.41
CA PRO A 31 6.98 -13.70 7.15
C PRO A 31 7.79 -12.75 8.03
N THR A 32 8.24 -13.28 9.16
CA THR A 32 9.00 -12.54 10.15
C THR A 32 10.39 -12.35 9.56
N CYS A 33 10.63 -11.19 8.98
CA CYS A 33 11.90 -10.87 8.34
C CYS A 33 13.00 -10.79 9.41
N GLY A 34 13.87 -11.81 9.46
CA GLY A 34 14.93 -11.92 10.45
C GLY A 34 16.16 -11.06 10.12
N SER A 35 16.28 -10.62 8.87
CA SER A 35 17.41 -9.85 8.34
C SER A 35 16.98 -8.74 7.38
N VAL A 36 17.92 -7.84 7.05
CA VAL A 36 17.68 -6.80 6.03
C VAL A 36 17.55 -7.41 4.64
N GLU A 37 18.21 -8.54 4.40
CA GLU A 37 18.13 -9.33 3.17
C GLU A 37 16.73 -9.88 2.95
N ASP A 38 16.06 -10.35 4.01
CA ASP A 38 14.68 -10.83 3.94
C ASP A 38 13.73 -9.68 3.57
N VAL A 39 13.89 -8.52 4.22
CA VAL A 39 13.12 -7.30 3.89
C VAL A 39 13.34 -6.89 2.43
N LEU A 40 14.58 -6.95 1.94
CA LEU A 40 14.89 -6.67 0.53
C LEU A 40 14.21 -7.64 -0.43
N ALA A 41 14.16 -8.94 -0.09
CA ALA A 41 13.49 -9.95 -0.92
C ALA A 41 11.98 -9.68 -0.99
N VAL A 42 11.35 -9.44 0.15
CA VAL A 42 9.91 -9.10 0.23
C VAL A 42 9.61 -7.82 -0.54
N LEU A 43 10.39 -6.75 -0.36
CA LEU A 43 10.17 -5.49 -1.08
C LEU A 43 10.29 -5.69 -2.60
N ARG A 44 11.26 -6.48 -3.07
CA ARG A 44 11.38 -6.79 -4.51
C ARG A 44 10.14 -7.50 -5.04
N ASP A 45 9.61 -8.46 -4.29
CA ASP A 45 8.39 -9.16 -4.65
C ASP A 45 7.15 -8.25 -4.62
N ASP A 46 7.05 -7.34 -3.65
CA ASP A 46 5.98 -6.36 -3.59
C ASP A 46 6.02 -5.39 -4.79
N TYR A 47 7.21 -4.90 -5.18
CA TYR A 47 7.37 -4.09 -6.40
C TYR A 47 6.98 -4.87 -7.67
N ARG A 48 7.30 -6.17 -7.74
CA ARG A 48 6.89 -7.04 -8.86
C ARG A 48 5.38 -7.20 -8.96
N ARG A 49 4.66 -7.18 -7.83
CA ARG A 49 3.18 -7.16 -7.77
C ARG A 49 2.58 -5.76 -7.89
N ALA A 50 3.41 -4.76 -8.15
CA ALA A 50 3.03 -3.36 -8.23
C ALA A 50 2.21 -2.89 -7.01
N TYR A 51 2.64 -3.24 -5.80
CA TYR A 51 1.87 -3.06 -4.56
C TYR A 51 1.31 -1.64 -4.33
N PHE A 52 2.00 -0.59 -4.79
CA PHE A 52 1.48 0.79 -4.70
C PHE A 52 0.22 1.03 -5.55
N LEU A 53 0.04 0.25 -6.62
CA LEU A 53 -1.07 0.33 -7.56
C LEU A 53 -2.16 -0.70 -7.28
N THR A 54 -1.82 -1.79 -6.59
CA THR A 54 -2.75 -2.91 -6.30
C THR A 54 -3.23 -2.92 -4.86
N GLY A 55 -2.47 -2.31 -3.93
CA GLY A 55 -2.67 -2.45 -2.49
C GLY A 55 -2.21 -3.79 -1.92
N ASP A 56 -1.64 -4.68 -2.75
CA ASP A 56 -1.12 -5.99 -2.34
C ASP A 56 0.35 -5.88 -1.88
N PHE A 57 0.54 -5.43 -0.64
CA PHE A 57 1.84 -5.30 0.01
C PHE A 57 1.95 -6.30 1.18
N THR A 58 3.18 -6.64 1.56
CA THR A 58 3.42 -7.59 2.65
C THR A 58 3.49 -6.84 4.00
N PRO A 59 2.51 -7.00 4.91
CA PRO A 59 2.45 -6.22 6.15
C PRO A 59 3.57 -6.56 7.15
N GLY A 60 4.05 -7.80 7.20
CA GLY A 60 5.01 -8.28 8.20
C GLY A 60 6.39 -7.61 8.23
N ILE A 61 6.71 -6.78 7.23
CA ILE A 61 7.97 -6.02 7.20
C ILE A 61 7.87 -4.63 7.83
N TYR A 62 6.67 -4.26 8.30
CA TYR A 62 6.37 -2.96 8.90
C TYR A 62 5.97 -3.13 10.39
N THR A 63 6.23 -2.11 11.21
CA THR A 63 5.66 -2.05 12.56
C THR A 63 4.24 -1.48 12.51
N GLU A 64 3.40 -1.87 13.46
CA GLU A 64 2.01 -1.38 13.55
C GLU A 64 1.91 0.16 13.58
N ASP A 65 2.87 0.82 14.23
CA ASP A 65 2.94 2.27 14.41
C ASP A 65 3.91 2.98 13.44
N CYS A 66 4.26 2.31 12.34
CA CYS A 66 5.19 2.81 11.33
C CYS A 66 4.78 4.20 10.82
N LEU A 67 5.78 5.07 10.62
CA LEU A 67 5.61 6.40 10.04
C LEU A 67 5.78 6.33 8.53
N PHE A 68 4.76 6.79 7.81
CA PHE A 68 4.76 6.95 6.37
C PHE A 68 4.71 8.43 6.03
N GLU A 69 5.66 8.87 5.21
CA GLU A 69 5.83 10.28 4.84
C GLU A 69 6.29 10.40 3.40
N ASP A 70 5.60 11.26 2.65
CA ASP A 70 6.00 11.74 1.35
C ASP A 70 5.84 13.28 1.30
N PRO A 71 6.24 13.97 0.22
CA PRO A 71 6.12 15.44 0.15
C PRO A 71 4.70 16.01 0.29
N THR A 72 3.67 15.18 0.15
CA THR A 72 2.25 15.56 0.16
C THR A 72 1.51 15.12 1.41
N ILE A 73 1.87 13.98 2.01
CA ILE A 73 1.18 13.43 3.18
C ILE A 73 2.14 12.84 4.22
N LYS A 74 1.70 12.86 5.48
CA LYS A 74 2.41 12.30 6.63
C LYS A 74 1.43 11.67 7.61
N PHE A 75 1.60 10.40 7.93
CA PHE A 75 0.74 9.69 8.87
C PHE A 75 1.44 8.49 9.52
N ARG A 76 0.87 8.00 10.61
CA ARG A 76 1.31 6.76 11.28
C ARG A 76 0.21 5.70 11.24
N GLY A 77 0.62 4.44 11.19
CA GLY A 77 -0.26 3.28 11.35
C GLY A 77 -0.34 2.41 10.11
N LEU A 78 -0.08 1.11 10.26
CA LEU A 78 -0.11 0.13 9.17
C LEU A 78 -1.50 -0.03 8.54
N SER A 79 -2.55 -0.03 9.39
CA SER A 79 -3.94 -0.04 8.92
C SER A 79 -4.28 1.17 8.04
N ARG A 80 -3.78 2.36 8.38
CA ARG A 80 -3.97 3.58 7.55
C ARG A 80 -3.19 3.50 6.25
N TYR A 81 -2.01 2.91 6.27
CA TYR A 81 -1.23 2.69 5.06
C TYR A 81 -1.99 1.82 4.06
N SER A 82 -2.53 0.68 4.51
CA SER A 82 -3.37 -0.20 3.70
C SER A 82 -4.59 0.52 3.10
N GLN A 83 -5.31 1.30 3.91
CA GLN A 83 -6.45 2.10 3.44
C GLN A 83 -6.04 3.12 2.37
N ASN A 84 -4.93 3.85 2.59
CA ASN A 84 -4.43 4.86 1.66
C ASN A 84 -4.02 4.26 0.31
N LEU A 85 -3.40 3.07 0.30
CA LEU A 85 -3.09 2.37 -0.96
C LEU A 85 -4.37 2.03 -1.74
N GLY A 86 -5.43 1.59 -1.06
CA GLY A 86 -6.72 1.30 -1.69
C GLY A 86 -7.40 2.51 -2.35
N LEU A 87 -7.17 3.73 -1.82
CA LEU A 87 -7.75 4.95 -2.38
C LEU A 87 -7.11 5.38 -3.71
N LEU A 88 -5.88 4.95 -4.00
CA LEU A 88 -5.15 5.38 -5.20
C LEU A 88 -5.54 4.58 -6.44
N VAL A 89 -5.92 3.31 -6.27
CA VAL A 89 -6.26 2.36 -7.35
C VAL A 89 -7.23 2.93 -8.41
N PRO A 90 -8.33 3.63 -8.06
CA PRO A 90 -9.34 4.03 -9.04
C PRO A 90 -8.92 5.19 -9.97
N PHE A 91 -7.86 5.92 -9.65
CA PHE A 91 -7.48 7.16 -10.37
C PHE A 91 -6.49 6.94 -11.51
N PHE A 92 -5.97 5.72 -11.63
CA PHE A 92 -4.91 5.42 -12.57
C PHE A 92 -5.44 4.77 -13.84
N ASP A 93 -5.35 5.49 -14.95
CA ASP A 93 -5.48 4.88 -16.27
C ASP A 93 -4.12 4.35 -16.74
N SER A 94 -4.07 3.06 -17.05
CA SER A 94 -2.90 2.34 -17.55
C SER A 94 -1.60 2.60 -16.76
N PRO A 95 -1.59 2.44 -15.42
CA PRO A 95 -0.40 2.72 -14.63
C PRO A 95 0.71 1.69 -14.84
N SER A 96 1.95 2.13 -14.66
CA SER A 96 3.17 1.33 -14.72
C SER A 96 4.09 1.75 -13.58
N LEU A 97 4.45 0.80 -12.74
CA LEU A 97 5.42 0.96 -11.66
C LEU A 97 6.63 0.09 -11.97
N GLU A 98 7.79 0.72 -12.10
CA GLU A 98 9.05 0.06 -12.42
C GLU A 98 10.07 0.33 -11.30
N LEU A 99 10.60 -0.74 -10.71
CA LEU A 99 11.71 -0.65 -9.77
C LEU A 99 13.03 -0.51 -10.56
N GLU A 100 13.73 0.61 -10.38
CA GLU A 100 15.01 0.89 -11.06
C GLU A 100 16.21 0.36 -10.25
N ASN A 101 16.21 0.58 -8.94
CA ASN A 101 17.25 0.09 -8.04
C ASN A 101 16.68 -0.17 -6.65
N ILE A 102 17.25 -1.15 -5.94
CA ILE A 102 17.00 -1.36 -4.51
C ILE A 102 18.27 -1.86 -3.83
N GLU A 103 18.73 -1.10 -2.84
CA GLU A 103 19.98 -1.34 -2.14
C GLU A 103 19.80 -1.18 -0.62
N LYS A 104 20.55 -1.96 0.14
CA LYS A 104 20.70 -1.73 1.58
C LYS A 104 21.81 -0.71 1.82
N GLY A 105 21.62 0.10 2.84
CA GLY A 105 22.65 0.97 3.37
C GLY A 105 22.68 0.92 4.90
N SER A 106 23.76 1.44 5.44
CA SER A 106 23.94 1.62 6.87
C SER A 106 24.52 3.00 7.12
N ARG A 107 23.93 3.75 8.05
CA ARG A 107 24.45 5.05 8.48
C ARG A 107 24.49 5.09 10.00
N ALA A 108 25.70 5.25 10.54
CA ALA A 108 25.95 5.03 11.97
C ALA A 108 25.40 3.66 12.39
N GLU A 109 24.42 3.62 13.29
CA GLU A 109 23.78 2.40 13.79
C GLU A 109 22.45 2.07 13.08
N THR A 110 22.01 2.90 12.14
CA THR A 110 20.73 2.71 11.44
C THR A 110 20.95 1.97 10.13
N LYS A 111 20.28 0.82 9.97
CA LYS A 111 20.16 0.11 8.70
C LYS A 111 18.97 0.68 7.93
N PHE A 112 19.11 0.82 6.62
CA PHE A 112 18.03 1.32 5.76
C PHE A 112 18.02 0.61 4.43
N VAL A 113 16.86 0.63 3.77
CA VAL A 113 16.70 0.22 2.37
C VAL A 113 16.39 1.47 1.56
N LYS A 114 17.10 1.65 0.45
CA LYS A 114 16.84 2.70 -0.52
C LYS A 114 16.36 2.08 -1.82
N ALA A 115 15.15 2.42 -2.22
CA ALA A 115 14.56 2.00 -3.49
C ALA A 115 14.37 3.22 -4.38
N THR A 116 14.77 3.11 -5.64
CA THR A 116 14.46 4.07 -6.70
C THR A 116 13.50 3.41 -7.66
N TRP A 117 12.37 4.07 -7.94
CA TRP A 117 11.34 3.54 -8.81
C TRP A 117 10.71 4.65 -9.66
N LYS A 118 10.12 4.24 -10.77
CA LYS A 118 9.44 5.11 -11.72
C LYS A 118 7.97 4.70 -11.81
N LEU A 119 7.09 5.65 -11.51
CA LEU A 119 5.65 5.50 -11.70
C LEU A 119 5.21 6.35 -12.89
N ARG A 120 4.54 5.72 -13.85
CA ARG A 120 3.91 6.37 -15.00
C ARG A 120 2.43 6.02 -14.99
N PHE A 121 1.57 7.00 -15.22
CA PHE A 121 0.13 6.79 -15.32
C PHE A 121 -0.51 8.01 -15.97
N ILE A 122 -1.73 7.83 -16.45
CA ILE A 122 -2.53 8.92 -16.99
C ILE A 122 -3.60 9.26 -15.96
N PHE A 123 -3.60 10.52 -15.49
CA PHE A 123 -4.69 11.04 -14.69
C PHE A 123 -5.90 11.31 -15.59
N LYS A 124 -6.99 10.58 -15.38
CA LYS A 124 -8.29 10.96 -15.90
C LYS A 124 -8.93 11.94 -14.93
N LEU A 125 -8.74 13.23 -15.17
CA LEU A 125 -9.59 14.24 -14.54
C LEU A 125 -10.99 14.09 -15.17
N GLN A 126 -11.88 13.40 -14.46
CA GLN A 126 -13.30 13.43 -14.76
C GLN A 126 -13.77 14.88 -14.57
N LYS A 127 -13.81 15.65 -15.66
CA LYS A 127 -14.83 16.68 -15.78
C LYS A 127 -16.09 15.90 -16.13
N ASP A 128 -17.03 15.84 -15.20
CA ASP A 128 -18.48 15.81 -15.46
C ASP A 128 -19.21 15.64 -14.13
N VAL A 129 -19.38 16.75 -13.42
CA VAL A 129 -20.44 16.92 -12.43
C VAL A 129 -21.47 17.86 -13.06
N SER A 130 -22.23 17.37 -14.04
CA SER A 130 -23.51 18.00 -14.43
C SER A 130 -24.19 17.19 -15.54
N GLU A 131 -24.93 16.13 -15.21
CA GLU A 131 -26.23 15.81 -15.87
C GLU A 131 -27.01 14.65 -15.23
N ALA A 132 -26.86 14.38 -13.93
CA ALA A 132 -27.66 13.36 -13.24
C ALA A 132 -28.80 13.96 -12.38
N SER A 133 -29.06 15.27 -12.45
CA SER A 133 -30.03 15.95 -11.57
C SER A 133 -31.18 16.66 -12.30
N MET A 134 -31.57 16.19 -13.50
CA MET A 134 -32.93 16.40 -14.02
C MET A 134 -33.71 15.09 -13.96
N GLU A 135 -33.94 14.68 -12.72
CA GLU A 135 -35.17 14.06 -12.22
C GLU A 135 -36.35 14.23 -13.20
N ALA A 136 -36.94 13.15 -13.71
CA ALA A 136 -37.99 12.40 -13.02
C ALA A 136 -39.22 13.23 -12.55
N ALA A 137 -39.30 14.53 -12.90
CA ALA A 137 -40.44 15.42 -12.65
C ALA A 137 -41.43 15.51 -13.83
N GLY A 138 -41.42 14.55 -14.74
CA GLY A 138 -42.25 14.55 -15.96
C GLY A 138 -43.45 13.60 -15.97
N ARG A 139 -43.63 12.75 -14.96
CA ARG A 139 -44.73 11.77 -14.89
C ARG A 139 -45.58 12.01 -13.64
N ASP A 140 -46.23 13.16 -13.57
CA ASP A 140 -47.50 13.30 -12.84
C ASP A 140 -48.21 14.61 -13.20
N ARG A 141 -49.10 14.59 -14.22
CA ARG A 141 -50.21 15.55 -14.28
C ARG A 141 -51.34 15.06 -15.19
N ARG A 142 -52.31 14.40 -14.53
CA ARG A 142 -53.76 14.52 -14.72
C ARG A 142 -54.39 14.00 -16.03
N GLU A 143 -54.97 12.81 -15.92
CA GLU A 143 -56.39 12.61 -16.23
C GLU A 143 -57.23 13.59 -15.38
N HIS A 144 -58.07 14.40 -16.01
CA HIS A 144 -59.44 14.77 -15.58
C HIS A 144 -60.09 15.71 -16.62
N ASP A 145 -61.29 15.31 -17.05
CA ASP A 145 -62.44 16.09 -17.54
C ASP A 145 -62.28 17.02 -18.78
N VAL A 146 -62.83 16.60 -19.93
CA VAL A 146 -64.22 16.86 -20.42
C VAL A 146 -64.42 16.15 -21.76
#